data_AF-K1QHF4-F1
#
_entry.id   AF-K1QHF4-F1
#
_cell.length_a   1.000
_cell.length_b   1.000
_cell.length_c   1.000
_cell.angle_alpha   90.00
_cell.angle_beta   90.00
_cell.angle_gamma   90.00
#
_symmetry.space_group_name_H-M   'P 1'
#
loop_
_entity.id
_entity.type
_entity.pdbx_description
1 polymer ?
#
loop_
_entity_poly.entity_id
_entity_poly.type
_entity_poly.pdbx_seq_one_letter_code
_entity_poly.pdbx_strand_id
1 'polypeptide(L)'
;MSESVFVRMCQIVGTSQLVAIRRETWDFRETLERRIKPNDGVIEMMSGSEREGFRWIGSDVDFMYWRNNHRVIMDMSQSEHYTTANTTLILSDSSESPPGFTLLQLLTPTKNIDVHLSCVKMNDRVYISSSIHRQLTCSDIFPNSTVHGPCGSGVRAGVEYDHAHCFVCDFWPPAASSWINRCHSWPDPEVANDIVRNGCHIVAIGHPLGPNENESSSIRSYIIDVLYNPRLSLCTDESILRCEVDCDLELFDKESFRIDSDIQITGGILGIIKTINLIEQLVESPLTQYQVWALQKCTVISFMDNSFLLCNIYTNTGVNKQIYIAEKMFRYMLKLAAKFGCVSDMLFIAMYYYKTLRYREALSVIEMTKVKLAQPYLMYMKHVDRERYTEAVGGQSWSTKMRQAVAVDIKLNNGICYISELILEQQSALQNRDDILDIPVFVMLHFLEFLCYRHIDTTLSQAALDELQVLVHHDRGRYVGDIFRDISWEILGICQQITGNLQVALYSYQQSLAQYPWNDIQTATQRRIQDIIQPNSLE
;
A
#
# COMPACT_ATOMS: atom_id res chain seq x y z
N MET A 1 -2.40 -36.96 9.97
CA MET A 1 -3.40 -35.87 10.11
C MET A 1 -4.80 -36.43 9.92
N SER A 2 -5.80 -36.05 10.72
CA SER A 2 -7.21 -36.38 10.44
C SER A 2 -7.84 -35.33 9.53
N GLU A 3 -8.94 -35.68 8.84
CA GLU A 3 -9.72 -34.74 8.02
C GLU A 3 -10.20 -33.54 8.86
N SER A 4 -10.68 -33.77 10.08
CA SER A 4 -11.10 -32.71 11.01
C SER A 4 -9.97 -31.73 11.37
N VAL A 5 -8.74 -32.21 11.52
CA VAL A 5 -7.57 -31.36 11.79
C VAL A 5 -7.20 -30.58 10.53
N PHE A 6 -7.22 -31.20 9.35
CA PHE A 6 -6.98 -30.52 8.08
C PHE A 6 -8.00 -29.40 7.82
N VAL A 7 -9.29 -29.69 7.98
CA VAL A 7 -10.38 -28.70 7.89
C VAL A 7 -10.12 -27.53 8.83
N ARG A 8 -9.77 -27.81 10.09
CA ARG A 8 -9.50 -26.76 11.07
C ARG A 8 -8.26 -25.94 10.71
N MET A 9 -7.22 -26.57 10.16
CA MET A 9 -6.05 -25.88 9.64
C MET A 9 -6.40 -24.97 8.47
N CYS A 10 -7.18 -25.43 7.49
CA CYS A 10 -7.62 -24.59 6.37
C CYS A 10 -8.49 -23.41 6.84
N GLN A 11 -9.31 -23.58 7.88
CA GLN A 11 -10.08 -22.48 8.50
C GLN A 11 -9.18 -21.43 9.16
N ILE A 12 -8.08 -21.85 9.79
CA ILE A 12 -7.15 -20.95 10.51
C ILE A 12 -6.16 -20.30 9.54
N VAL A 13 -5.55 -21.10 8.68
CA VAL A 13 -4.40 -20.72 7.85
C VAL A 13 -4.83 -20.29 6.44
N GLY A 14 -5.94 -20.83 5.93
CA GLY A 14 -6.34 -20.72 4.53
C GLY A 14 -6.14 -22.05 3.77
N THR A 15 -6.83 -22.17 2.64
CA THR A 15 -6.62 -23.27 1.68
C THR A 15 -5.28 -23.09 0.95
N SER A 16 -4.77 -24.15 0.34
CA SER A 16 -3.55 -24.10 -0.47
C SER A 16 -3.62 -23.02 -1.56
N GLN A 17 -4.78 -22.91 -2.23
CA GLN A 17 -5.03 -21.89 -3.25
C GLN A 17 -4.94 -20.47 -2.66
N LEU A 18 -5.48 -20.25 -1.47
CA LEU A 18 -5.47 -18.91 -0.86
C LEU A 18 -4.07 -18.52 -0.39
N VAL A 19 -3.34 -19.45 0.21
CA VAL A 19 -1.94 -19.23 0.60
C VAL A 19 -1.10 -18.92 -0.64
N ALA A 20 -1.32 -19.62 -1.76
CA ALA A 20 -0.67 -19.33 -3.03
C ALA A 20 -1.00 -17.92 -3.56
N ILE A 21 -2.29 -17.54 -3.57
CA ILE A 21 -2.72 -16.18 -3.98
C ILE A 21 -2.04 -15.10 -3.13
N ARG A 22 -2.00 -15.27 -1.80
CA ARG A 22 -1.37 -14.30 -0.89
C ARG A 22 0.13 -14.15 -1.15
N ARG A 23 0.84 -15.24 -1.44
CA ARG A 23 2.27 -15.21 -1.81
C ARG A 23 2.47 -14.53 -3.16
N GLU A 24 1.67 -14.94 -4.14
CA GLU A 24 1.72 -14.42 -5.50
C GLU A 24 1.38 -12.91 -5.54
N THR A 25 0.54 -12.43 -4.62
CA THR A 25 0.26 -11.00 -4.42
C THR A 25 1.54 -10.23 -4.16
N TRP A 26 2.33 -10.68 -3.19
CA TRP A 26 3.59 -10.04 -2.83
C TRP A 26 4.66 -10.22 -3.88
N ASP A 27 4.78 -11.41 -4.48
CA ASP A 27 5.74 -11.65 -5.58
C ASP A 27 5.49 -10.71 -6.76
N PHE A 28 4.22 -10.57 -7.14
CA PHE A 28 3.81 -9.70 -8.24
C PHE A 28 4.03 -8.22 -7.90
N ARG A 29 3.62 -7.79 -6.70
CA ARG A 29 3.83 -6.42 -6.19
C ARG A 29 5.31 -6.06 -6.19
N GLU A 30 6.16 -6.88 -5.59
CA GLU A 30 7.61 -6.67 -5.50
C GLU A 30 8.25 -6.59 -6.90
N THR A 31 7.80 -7.43 -7.83
CA THR A 31 8.26 -7.40 -9.22
C THR A 31 7.90 -6.10 -9.93
N LEU A 32 6.69 -5.57 -9.70
CA LEU A 32 6.26 -4.29 -10.26
C LEU A 32 7.06 -3.12 -9.67
N GLU A 33 7.14 -3.05 -8.35
CA GLU A 33 7.82 -1.98 -7.63
C GLU A 33 9.29 -1.85 -8.06
N ARG A 34 10.03 -2.96 -8.10
CA ARG A 34 11.44 -2.96 -8.51
C ARG A 34 11.67 -2.38 -9.91
N ARG A 35 10.69 -2.50 -10.81
CA ARG A 35 10.78 -2.00 -12.19
C ARG A 35 10.39 -0.53 -12.32
N ILE A 36 9.53 -0.02 -11.44
CA ILE A 36 9.02 1.35 -11.50
C ILE A 36 9.87 2.31 -10.64
N LYS A 37 10.38 1.86 -9.48
CA LYS A 37 11.07 2.70 -8.51
C LYS A 37 12.29 3.42 -9.14
N PRO A 38 12.53 4.70 -8.80
CA PRO A 38 13.71 5.43 -9.26
C PRO A 38 14.98 4.86 -8.63
N ASN A 39 16.14 5.22 -9.20
CA ASN A 39 17.43 4.68 -8.76
C ASN A 39 17.75 5.07 -7.30
N ASP A 40 17.36 6.25 -6.84
CA ASP A 40 17.50 6.72 -5.45
C ASP A 40 16.29 6.39 -4.56
N GLY A 41 15.34 5.63 -5.09
CA GLY A 41 14.14 5.18 -4.38
C GLY A 41 14.45 4.20 -3.25
N VAL A 42 13.52 4.12 -2.30
CA VAL A 42 13.48 3.06 -1.29
C VAL A 42 12.74 1.87 -1.88
N ILE A 43 13.34 0.68 -1.75
CA ILE A 43 12.71 -0.60 -2.03
C ILE A 43 12.18 -1.15 -0.71
N GLU A 44 10.98 -1.70 -0.78
CA GLU A 44 10.30 -2.39 0.31
C GLU A 44 10.24 -3.89 -0.01
N MET A 45 10.36 -4.72 1.02
CA MET A 45 10.11 -6.15 0.95
C MET A 45 9.36 -6.58 2.20
N MET A 46 8.20 -7.21 2.03
CA MET A 46 7.55 -7.91 3.14
C MET A 46 8.26 -9.24 3.41
N SER A 47 8.42 -9.58 4.69
CA SER A 47 8.94 -10.87 5.14
C SER A 47 7.97 -11.55 6.14
N GLY A 48 8.44 -12.58 6.84
CA GLY A 48 7.68 -13.20 7.92
C GLY A 48 6.45 -13.99 7.47
N SER A 49 5.54 -14.22 8.42
CA SER A 49 4.39 -15.12 8.22
C SER A 49 3.43 -14.61 7.14
N GLU A 50 3.20 -13.30 7.11
CA GLU A 50 2.32 -12.64 6.13
C GLU A 50 2.84 -12.75 4.69
N ARG A 51 4.16 -12.64 4.48
CA ARG A 51 4.78 -12.87 3.17
C ARG A 51 4.57 -14.30 2.67
N GLU A 52 4.65 -15.24 3.60
CA GLU A 52 4.44 -16.68 3.35
C GLU A 52 2.95 -17.05 3.20
N GLY A 53 2.05 -16.07 3.20
CA GLY A 53 0.60 -16.26 3.03
C GLY A 53 -0.10 -16.82 4.26
N PHE A 54 0.58 -16.87 5.40
CA PHE A 54 0.06 -17.35 6.68
C PHE A 54 -0.40 -16.16 7.53
N ARG A 55 -1.70 -16.07 7.75
CA ARG A 55 -2.32 -14.96 8.49
C ARG A 55 -2.93 -15.47 9.79
N TRP A 56 -2.22 -15.36 10.90
CA TRP A 56 -2.75 -15.77 12.21
C TRP A 56 -3.31 -14.58 12.97
N ILE A 57 -4.20 -14.86 13.92
CA ILE A 57 -4.67 -13.84 14.85
C ILE A 57 -3.48 -13.42 15.71
N GLY A 58 -3.13 -12.13 15.66
CA GLY A 58 -1.96 -11.60 16.34
C GLY A 58 -0.64 -11.78 15.56
N SER A 59 -0.68 -12.19 14.29
CA SER A 59 0.49 -12.05 13.42
C SER A 59 0.85 -10.56 13.29
N ASP A 60 2.12 -10.28 13.52
CA ASP A 60 2.78 -9.04 13.14
C ASP A 60 3.01 -8.98 11.63
N VAL A 61 3.40 -7.79 11.17
CA VAL A 61 3.77 -7.54 9.78
C VAL A 61 5.22 -7.09 9.72
N ASP A 62 6.05 -7.89 9.05
CA ASP A 62 7.49 -7.66 8.93
C ASP A 62 7.85 -7.01 7.60
N PHE A 63 8.58 -5.88 7.64
CA PHE A 63 9.09 -5.20 6.46
C PHE A 63 10.60 -5.01 6.49
N MET A 64 11.22 -5.01 5.31
CA MET A 64 12.59 -4.61 5.10
C MET A 64 12.64 -3.45 4.10
N TYR A 65 13.44 -2.43 4.41
CA TYR A 65 13.62 -1.25 3.58
C TYR A 65 15.09 -1.02 3.23
N TRP A 66 15.39 -0.76 1.97
CA TRP A 66 16.74 -0.36 1.54
C TRP A 66 16.72 0.62 0.38
N ARG A 67 17.82 1.35 0.19
CA ARG A 67 17.99 2.26 -0.94
C ARG A 67 18.46 1.52 -2.19
N ASN A 68 17.78 1.72 -3.31
CA ASN A 68 18.09 1.01 -4.57
C ASN A 68 19.49 1.34 -5.12
N ASN A 69 20.00 2.55 -4.86
CA ASN A 69 21.34 2.98 -5.26
C ASN A 69 22.43 2.69 -4.23
N HIS A 70 22.14 2.05 -3.10
CA HIS A 70 23.16 1.66 -2.13
C HIS A 70 23.50 0.19 -2.32
N ARG A 71 24.77 -0.10 -2.62
CA ARG A 71 25.21 -1.46 -2.93
C ARG A 71 26.38 -1.85 -2.05
N VAL A 72 26.20 -2.94 -1.32
CA VAL A 72 27.26 -3.57 -0.55
C VAL A 72 28.04 -4.51 -1.45
N ILE A 73 29.36 -4.41 -1.37
CA ILE A 73 30.31 -5.33 -2.01
C ILE A 73 31.10 -6.08 -0.95
N MET A 74 31.44 -7.32 -1.23
CA MET A 74 32.22 -8.20 -0.36
C MET A 74 33.72 -8.19 -0.72
N ASP A 75 34.04 -7.84 -1.97
CA ASP A 75 35.40 -7.73 -2.48
C ASP A 75 35.51 -6.49 -3.39
N MET A 76 36.69 -5.85 -3.40
CA MET A 76 36.90 -4.62 -4.19
C MET A 76 36.74 -4.84 -5.69
N SER A 77 37.05 -6.04 -6.22
CA SER A 77 36.84 -6.38 -7.63
C SER A 77 35.38 -6.26 -8.05
N GLN A 78 34.44 -6.46 -7.12
CA GLN A 78 33.01 -6.37 -7.40
C GLN A 78 32.54 -4.92 -7.67
N SER A 79 33.35 -3.92 -7.33
CA SER A 79 33.04 -2.52 -7.63
C SER A 79 32.93 -2.24 -9.14
N GLU A 80 33.58 -3.05 -9.98
CA GLU A 80 33.55 -2.93 -11.45
C GLU A 80 32.16 -3.18 -12.05
N HIS A 81 31.27 -3.85 -11.31
CA HIS A 81 29.89 -4.09 -11.75
C HIS A 81 28.97 -2.86 -11.57
N TYR A 82 29.43 -1.82 -10.88
CA TYR A 82 28.61 -0.66 -10.54
C TYR A 82 29.18 0.64 -11.09
N THR A 83 28.29 1.51 -11.54
CA THR A 83 28.67 2.88 -11.92
C THR A 83 28.67 3.77 -10.68
N THR A 84 29.84 4.27 -10.28
CA THR A 84 30.02 5.12 -9.08
C THR A 84 29.37 6.50 -9.19
N ALA A 85 29.01 6.95 -10.40
CA ALA A 85 28.32 8.23 -10.58
C ALA A 85 26.95 8.30 -9.90
N ASN A 86 26.24 7.17 -9.84
CA ASN A 86 24.86 7.09 -9.36
C ASN A 86 24.66 6.04 -8.26
N THR A 87 25.73 5.40 -7.79
CA THR A 87 25.67 4.30 -6.81
C THR A 87 26.56 4.63 -5.62
N THR A 88 26.01 4.49 -4.41
CA THR A 88 26.78 4.52 -3.17
C THR A 88 27.31 3.12 -2.89
N LEU A 89 28.64 2.96 -3.00
CA LEU A 89 29.32 1.70 -2.70
C LEU A 89 29.74 1.61 -1.24
N ILE A 90 29.45 0.46 -0.65
CA ILE A 90 29.74 0.14 0.74
C ILE A 90 30.52 -1.18 0.74
N LEU A 91 31.71 -1.21 1.32
CA LEU A 91 32.51 -2.44 1.45
C LEU A 91 32.17 -3.14 2.76
N SER A 92 31.87 -4.43 2.68
CA SER A 92 31.76 -5.34 3.81
C SER A 92 33.15 -5.78 4.24
N ASP A 93 33.59 -5.36 5.43
CA ASP A 93 34.85 -5.73 6.05
C ASP A 93 34.60 -6.69 7.21
N SER A 94 34.73 -7.99 6.90
CA SER A 94 34.54 -9.08 7.85
C SER A 94 35.85 -9.60 8.46
N SER A 95 36.99 -8.95 8.16
CA SER A 95 38.32 -9.45 8.53
C SER A 95 38.52 -9.61 10.05
N GLU A 96 37.94 -8.71 10.84
CA GLU A 96 38.00 -8.72 12.31
C GLU A 96 36.63 -8.98 12.97
N SER A 97 35.61 -9.33 12.18
CA SER A 97 34.24 -9.52 12.67
C SER A 97 33.94 -11.00 13.01
N PRO A 98 33.14 -11.27 14.06
CA PRO A 98 32.63 -12.62 14.31
C PRO A 98 31.78 -13.16 13.14
N PRO A 99 31.66 -14.49 12.96
CA PRO A 99 30.80 -15.06 11.93
C PRO A 99 29.36 -14.52 12.00
N GLY A 100 28.84 -14.06 10.87
CA GLY A 100 27.52 -13.43 10.77
C GLY A 100 27.52 -11.91 10.99
N PHE A 101 28.66 -11.30 11.31
CA PHE A 101 28.83 -9.86 11.46
C PHE A 101 29.85 -9.32 10.45
N THR A 102 29.71 -8.04 10.10
CA THR A 102 30.64 -7.33 9.23
C THR A 102 30.63 -5.83 9.54
N LEU A 103 31.75 -5.16 9.33
CA LEU A 103 31.81 -3.70 9.32
C LEU A 103 31.46 -3.16 7.94
N LEU A 104 30.75 -2.04 7.87
CA LEU A 104 30.37 -1.42 6.60
C LEU A 104 31.19 -0.17 6.36
N GLN A 105 32.20 -0.25 5.50
CA GLN A 105 33.04 0.87 5.09
C GLN A 105 32.39 1.62 3.92
N LEU A 106 32.19 2.93 4.06
CA LEU A 106 31.67 3.77 2.99
C LEU A 106 32.81 4.10 2.01
N LEU A 107 32.68 3.68 0.74
CA LEU A 107 33.71 3.89 -0.29
C LEU A 107 33.48 5.16 -1.11
N THR A 108 32.22 5.51 -1.35
CA THR A 108 31.83 6.65 -2.18
C THR A 108 30.93 7.60 -1.39
N PRO A 109 30.92 8.91 -1.69
CA PRO A 109 29.99 9.84 -1.07
C PRO A 109 28.52 9.38 -1.21
N THR A 110 27.71 9.67 -0.19
CA THR A 110 26.27 9.47 -0.22
C THR A 110 25.55 10.82 -0.14
N LYS A 111 24.39 10.92 -0.79
CA LYS A 111 23.45 12.03 -0.63
C LYS A 111 22.38 11.75 0.43
N ASN A 112 22.30 10.51 0.92
CA ASN A 112 21.34 10.15 1.96
C ASN A 112 21.83 10.69 3.31
N ILE A 113 20.97 11.49 3.94
CA ILE A 113 21.28 12.18 5.20
C ILE A 113 21.51 11.19 6.35
N ASP A 114 20.72 10.13 6.43
CA ASP A 114 20.78 9.16 7.54
C ASP A 114 22.08 8.36 7.50
N VAL A 115 22.47 7.89 6.32
CA VAL A 115 23.76 7.22 6.09
C VAL A 115 24.90 8.19 6.39
N HIS A 116 24.83 9.44 5.91
CA HIS A 116 25.87 10.44 6.17
C HIS A 116 26.04 10.72 7.67
N LEU A 117 24.95 10.93 8.41
CA LEU A 117 24.96 11.18 9.86
C LEU A 117 25.40 9.96 10.68
N SER A 118 25.19 8.76 10.15
CA SER A 118 25.66 7.51 10.78
C SER A 118 27.14 7.19 10.56
N CYS A 119 27.86 7.99 9.76
CA CYS A 119 29.27 7.74 9.45
C CYS A 119 30.20 8.10 10.63
N VAL A 120 31.11 7.19 10.96
CA VAL A 120 32.17 7.35 11.97
C VAL A 120 33.54 7.09 11.36
N LYS A 121 34.58 7.74 11.87
CA LYS A 121 35.96 7.50 11.42
C LYS A 121 36.66 6.51 12.33
N MET A 122 37.25 5.46 11.75
CA MET A 122 38.08 4.47 12.44
C MET A 122 39.28 4.15 11.56
N ASN A 123 40.51 4.25 12.09
CA ASN A 123 41.75 3.94 11.36
C ASN A 123 41.83 4.62 9.97
N ASP A 124 41.56 5.92 9.91
CA ASP A 124 41.53 6.74 8.68
C ASP A 124 40.51 6.33 7.61
N ARG A 125 39.59 5.42 7.93
CA ARG A 125 38.49 5.00 7.06
C ARG A 125 37.15 5.44 7.64
N VAL A 126 36.15 5.54 6.77
CA VAL A 126 34.78 5.93 7.13
C VAL A 126 33.91 4.69 7.17
N TYR A 127 33.28 4.43 8.31
CA TYR A 127 32.39 3.30 8.53
C TYR A 127 30.98 3.79 8.89
N ILE A 128 29.97 2.99 8.56
CA ILE A 128 28.58 3.22 8.91
C ILE A 128 28.31 2.58 10.28
N SER A 129 27.98 3.40 11.28
CA SER A 129 27.65 2.92 12.61
C SER A 129 26.25 2.31 12.65
N SER A 130 26.14 1.02 12.99
CA SER A 130 24.84 0.34 13.08
C SER A 130 23.94 0.92 14.17
N SER A 131 24.49 1.40 15.29
CA SER A 131 23.71 1.99 16.38
C SER A 131 23.11 3.34 16.00
N ILE A 132 23.92 4.22 15.36
CA ILE A 132 23.45 5.53 14.92
C ILE A 132 22.46 5.35 13.76
N HIS A 133 22.80 4.51 12.78
CA HIS A 133 21.91 4.24 11.65
C HIS A 133 20.54 3.75 12.12
N ARG A 134 20.51 2.73 12.99
CA ARG A 134 19.26 2.20 13.55
C ARG A 134 18.47 3.25 14.33
N GLN A 135 19.13 4.12 15.10
CA GLN A 135 18.45 5.17 15.84
C GLN A 135 17.80 6.21 14.91
N LEU A 136 18.45 6.54 13.80
CA LEU A 136 17.92 7.47 12.80
C LEU A 136 16.77 6.83 12.01
N THR A 137 16.88 5.55 11.67
CA THR A 137 15.90 4.88 10.81
C THR A 137 14.71 4.27 11.54
N CYS A 138 14.81 4.02 12.86
CA CYS A 138 13.77 3.35 13.65
C CYS A 138 12.37 3.97 13.49
N SER A 139 12.28 5.29 13.36
CA SER A 139 11.01 6.02 13.23
C SER A 139 10.88 6.76 11.91
N ASP A 140 11.64 6.34 10.89
CA ASP A 140 11.70 7.01 9.58
C ASP A 140 10.45 6.71 8.73
N ILE A 141 9.94 5.48 8.82
CA ILE A 141 8.71 5.04 8.13
C ILE A 141 7.49 5.26 9.02
N PHE A 142 7.54 4.76 10.26
CA PHE A 142 6.44 4.91 11.21
C PHE A 142 6.88 5.74 12.42
N PRO A 143 6.27 6.91 12.67
CA PRO A 143 6.65 7.76 13.79
C PRO A 143 6.39 7.06 15.12
N ASN A 144 7.17 7.42 16.14
CA ASN A 144 7.08 6.86 17.50
C ASN A 144 7.30 5.34 17.61
N SER A 145 8.00 4.75 16.64
CA SER A 145 8.45 3.36 16.71
C SER A 145 9.48 3.17 17.82
N THR A 146 9.54 1.95 18.36
CA THR A 146 10.46 1.53 19.41
C THR A 146 11.54 0.62 18.84
N VAL A 147 12.79 0.80 19.28
CA VAL A 147 13.89 -0.04 18.80
C VAL A 147 13.79 -1.44 19.42
N HIS A 148 13.68 -2.48 18.59
CA HIS A 148 13.72 -3.87 19.01
C HIS A 148 14.65 -4.69 18.08
N GLY A 149 15.81 -5.09 18.60
CA GLY A 149 16.84 -5.77 17.80
C GLY A 149 17.31 -4.90 16.61
N PRO A 150 17.24 -5.38 15.35
CA PRO A 150 17.50 -4.56 14.16
C PRO A 150 16.29 -3.72 13.73
N CYS A 151 15.12 -3.92 14.33
CA CYS A 151 13.85 -3.36 13.86
C CYS A 151 13.45 -2.09 14.63
N GLY A 152 12.67 -1.25 13.96
CA GLY A 152 11.70 -0.37 14.61
C GLY A 152 10.35 -1.07 14.67
N SER A 153 9.75 -1.10 15.86
CA SER A 153 8.54 -1.87 16.16
C SER A 153 7.46 -0.96 16.75
N GLY A 154 6.21 -1.24 16.43
CA GLY A 154 5.07 -0.49 16.96
C GLY A 154 3.74 -1.11 16.61
N VAL A 155 2.66 -0.36 16.84
CA VAL A 155 1.29 -0.78 16.53
C VAL A 155 0.61 0.28 15.67
N ARG A 156 0.15 -0.09 14.47
CA ARG A 156 -0.63 0.79 13.58
C ARG A 156 -1.98 0.14 13.31
N ALA A 157 -3.07 0.88 13.54
CA ALA A 157 -4.46 0.40 13.46
C ALA A 157 -4.73 -0.95 14.15
N GLY A 158 -4.10 -1.18 15.31
CA GLY A 158 -4.27 -2.41 16.09
C GLY A 158 -3.50 -3.63 15.55
N VAL A 159 -2.59 -3.43 14.58
CA VAL A 159 -1.70 -4.45 14.04
C VAL A 159 -0.26 -4.13 14.45
N GLU A 160 0.43 -5.09 15.04
CA GLU A 160 1.86 -5.00 15.34
C GLU A 160 2.66 -5.02 14.05
N TYR A 161 3.67 -4.17 13.96
CA TYR A 161 4.59 -4.14 12.83
C TYR A 161 6.03 -4.12 13.32
N ASP A 162 6.88 -4.75 12.53
CA ASP A 162 8.33 -4.70 12.63
C ASP A 162 8.89 -4.24 11.28
N HIS A 163 9.80 -3.27 11.30
CA HIS A 163 10.52 -2.91 10.09
C HIS A 163 12.02 -2.76 10.32
N ALA A 164 12.81 -3.30 9.40
CA ALA A 164 14.27 -3.23 9.44
C ALA A 164 14.81 -2.46 8.23
N HIS A 165 15.61 -1.42 8.50
CA HIS A 165 16.40 -0.78 7.45
C HIS A 165 17.69 -1.58 7.21
N CYS A 166 17.94 -1.90 5.94
CA CYS A 166 19.05 -2.75 5.54
C CYS A 166 19.81 -2.20 4.33
N PHE A 167 20.95 -2.82 4.05
CA PHE A 167 21.72 -2.62 2.83
C PHE A 167 21.72 -3.92 2.02
N VAL A 168 21.64 -3.81 0.70
CA VAL A 168 21.60 -4.96 -0.19
C VAL A 168 22.97 -5.25 -0.77
N CYS A 169 23.34 -6.53 -0.84
CA CYS A 169 24.48 -7.06 -1.57
C CYS A 169 23.98 -8.03 -2.63
N ASP A 170 24.28 -7.76 -3.90
CA ASP A 170 23.87 -8.63 -5.01
C ASP A 170 24.71 -9.93 -5.09
N PHE A 171 25.66 -10.11 -4.17
CA PHE A 171 26.57 -11.26 -4.12
C PHE A 171 26.35 -12.09 -2.86
N TRP A 172 26.42 -13.42 -3.01
CA TRP A 172 26.35 -14.32 -1.87
C TRP A 172 27.55 -14.12 -0.94
N PRO A 173 27.35 -13.98 0.37
CA PRO A 173 28.44 -13.72 1.30
C PRO A 173 29.37 -14.94 1.40
N PRO A 174 30.70 -14.77 1.29
CA PRO A 174 31.66 -15.87 1.38
C PRO A 174 31.53 -16.70 2.68
N ALA A 175 31.16 -16.03 3.78
CA ALA A 175 30.94 -16.69 5.07
C ALA A 175 29.80 -17.73 5.03
N ALA A 176 28.84 -17.59 4.10
CA ALA A 176 27.71 -18.51 3.94
C ALA A 176 27.93 -19.55 2.82
N SER A 177 29.09 -19.59 2.15
CA SER A 177 29.34 -20.54 1.05
C SER A 177 29.26 -22.00 1.48
N SER A 178 29.47 -22.29 2.77
CA SER A 178 29.29 -23.65 3.32
C SER A 178 27.86 -24.17 3.21
N TRP A 179 26.85 -23.29 3.15
CA TRP A 179 25.45 -23.67 2.98
C TRP A 179 25.21 -24.35 1.63
N ILE A 180 25.82 -23.84 0.56
CA ILE A 180 25.71 -24.39 -0.81
C ILE A 180 26.13 -25.85 -0.81
N ASN A 181 27.22 -26.17 -0.11
CA ASN A 181 27.73 -27.52 -0.01
C ASN A 181 26.82 -28.47 0.79
N ARG A 182 25.86 -27.98 1.58
CA ARG A 182 24.90 -28.81 2.32
C ARG A 182 23.64 -29.14 1.53
N CYS A 183 23.36 -28.41 0.46
CA CYS A 183 22.17 -28.55 -0.38
C CYS A 183 22.29 -29.74 -1.36
N HIS A 184 22.44 -30.97 -0.83
CA HIS A 184 22.63 -32.17 -1.66
C HIS A 184 21.35 -32.77 -2.24
N SER A 185 20.24 -32.66 -1.51
CA SER A 185 18.95 -33.27 -1.85
C SER A 185 17.76 -32.34 -1.66
N TRP A 186 17.96 -31.25 -0.91
CA TRP A 186 17.00 -30.20 -0.72
C TRP A 186 17.71 -28.90 -0.32
N PRO A 187 17.32 -27.73 -0.84
CA PRO A 187 16.35 -27.56 -1.93
C PRO A 187 16.88 -28.11 -3.26
N ASP A 188 16.04 -28.13 -4.30
CA ASP A 188 16.47 -28.46 -5.65
C ASP A 188 17.69 -27.59 -6.06
N PRO A 189 18.69 -28.11 -6.78
CA PRO A 189 19.87 -27.34 -7.17
C PRO A 189 19.55 -26.04 -7.93
N GLU A 190 18.49 -25.99 -8.74
CA GLU A 190 18.07 -24.76 -9.42
C GLU A 190 17.58 -23.73 -8.41
N VAL A 191 16.78 -24.14 -7.44
CA VAL A 191 16.32 -23.29 -6.33
C VAL A 191 17.50 -22.82 -5.48
N ALA A 192 18.46 -23.69 -5.18
CA ALA A 192 19.67 -23.31 -4.44
C ALA A 192 20.49 -22.25 -5.19
N ASN A 193 20.64 -22.40 -6.51
CA ASN A 193 21.33 -21.44 -7.35
C ASN A 193 20.60 -20.09 -7.41
N ASP A 194 19.27 -20.11 -7.49
CA ASP A 194 18.47 -18.88 -7.47
C ASP A 194 18.58 -18.14 -6.13
N ILE A 195 18.57 -18.87 -5.01
CA ILE A 195 18.83 -18.27 -3.68
C ILE A 195 20.21 -17.59 -3.67
N VAL A 196 21.25 -18.27 -4.14
CA VAL A 196 22.63 -17.72 -4.19
C VAL A 196 22.72 -16.49 -5.09
N ARG A 197 22.02 -16.48 -6.22
CA ARG A 197 21.97 -15.36 -7.19
C ARG A 197 21.29 -14.11 -6.65
N ASN A 198 20.38 -14.26 -5.68
CA ASN A 198 19.70 -13.13 -5.06
C ASN A 198 20.56 -12.40 -4.01
N GLY A 199 21.76 -12.91 -3.69
CA GLY A 199 22.69 -12.25 -2.77
C GLY A 199 22.22 -12.27 -1.32
N CYS A 200 22.39 -11.16 -0.60
CA CYS A 200 21.96 -11.03 0.80
C CYS A 200 21.65 -9.59 1.21
N HIS A 201 20.95 -9.45 2.34
CA HIS A 201 20.72 -8.16 3.01
C HIS A 201 21.51 -8.08 4.31
N ILE A 202 22.05 -6.91 4.61
CA ILE A 202 22.79 -6.60 5.83
C ILE A 202 21.93 -5.67 6.70
N VAL A 203 21.58 -6.11 7.90
CA VAL A 203 20.74 -5.36 8.86
C VAL A 203 21.59 -4.76 10.00
N ALA A 204 21.16 -3.61 10.52
CA ALA A 204 21.88 -2.88 11.56
C ALA A 204 21.66 -3.47 12.97
N ILE A 205 22.35 -4.57 13.28
CA ILE A 205 22.36 -5.19 14.62
C ILE A 205 23.72 -5.04 15.29
N GLY A 206 23.73 -4.73 16.59
CA GLY A 206 24.94 -4.70 17.40
C GLY A 206 25.30 -6.08 17.93
N HIS A 207 26.58 -6.34 18.22
CA HIS A 207 26.99 -7.59 18.85
C HIS A 207 26.39 -7.70 20.28
N PRO A 208 25.75 -8.82 20.66
CA PRO A 208 24.94 -8.96 21.89
C PRO A 208 25.72 -9.07 23.21
N LEU A 209 26.86 -8.38 23.38
CA LEU A 209 27.48 -8.23 24.71
C LEU A 209 26.81 -7.11 25.56
N GLY A 210 25.59 -6.72 25.21
CA GLY A 210 24.64 -6.00 26.08
C GLY A 210 23.51 -6.96 26.49
N PRO A 211 22.96 -6.85 27.71
CA PRO A 211 22.07 -7.85 28.27
C PRO A 211 20.74 -7.80 27.53
N ASN A 212 20.32 -8.92 26.94
CA ASN A 212 18.94 -9.35 26.72
C ASN A 212 18.98 -10.72 26.02
N GLU A 213 19.15 -11.77 26.81
CA GLU A 213 18.71 -13.11 26.43
C GLU A 213 17.18 -13.09 26.38
N ASN A 214 16.59 -13.52 25.27
CA ASN A 214 15.21 -13.99 25.28
C ASN A 214 15.06 -15.19 24.35
N GLU A 215 14.33 -16.15 24.89
CA GLU A 215 14.17 -17.53 24.48
C GLU A 215 13.40 -17.65 23.16
N SER A 216 13.95 -18.41 22.20
CA SER A 216 13.19 -18.81 21.01
C SER A 216 12.32 -20.02 21.34
N SER A 217 11.01 -19.81 21.41
CA SER A 217 10.03 -20.90 21.50
C SER A 217 9.91 -21.59 20.15
N SER A 218 10.46 -22.80 20.00
CA SER A 218 10.37 -23.53 18.73
C SER A 218 8.97 -24.12 18.52
N ILE A 219 8.41 -23.95 17.31
CA ILE A 219 7.14 -24.50 16.81
C ILE A 219 7.10 -26.05 16.80
N ARG A 220 8.21 -26.71 17.18
CA ARG A 220 8.41 -28.16 17.11
C ARG A 220 7.39 -28.97 17.92
N SER A 221 6.77 -28.41 18.97
CA SER A 221 5.78 -29.12 19.77
C SER A 221 4.42 -29.32 19.08
N TYR A 222 4.07 -28.48 18.09
CA TYR A 222 2.74 -28.56 17.43
C TYR A 222 2.72 -29.43 16.17
N ILE A 223 3.88 -29.73 15.57
CA ILE A 223 3.97 -30.41 14.28
C ILE A 223 4.18 -31.94 14.43
N ILE A 224 4.77 -32.40 15.53
CA ILE A 224 5.20 -33.80 15.66
C ILE A 224 4.02 -34.78 15.85
N ASP A 225 2.91 -34.37 16.46
CA ASP A 225 1.77 -35.27 16.70
C ASP A 225 0.93 -35.58 15.44
N VAL A 226 1.12 -34.81 14.35
CA VAL A 226 0.26 -34.88 13.16
C VAL A 226 0.86 -35.72 12.03
N LEU A 227 2.19 -35.89 12.01
CA LEU A 227 2.93 -36.45 10.87
C LEU A 227 3.13 -37.98 10.89
N TYR A 228 2.79 -38.69 11.97
CA TYR A 228 2.97 -40.14 12.08
C TYR A 228 1.68 -40.95 11.88
N ASN A 229 1.12 -41.00 10.67
CA ASN A 229 0.28 -42.14 10.27
C ASN A 229 0.17 -42.35 8.75
N PRO A 230 0.93 -43.29 8.15
CA PRO A 230 1.00 -43.48 6.69
C PRO A 230 -0.15 -44.33 6.09
N ARG A 231 -1.24 -44.62 6.82
CA ARG A 231 -2.33 -45.51 6.36
C ARG A 231 -3.67 -44.84 6.05
N LEU A 232 -3.77 -43.51 6.14
CA LEU A 232 -5.00 -42.77 5.88
C LEU A 232 -4.94 -42.13 4.48
N SER A 233 -5.71 -42.62 3.52
CA SER A 233 -6.05 -41.80 2.35
C SER A 233 -7.03 -40.73 2.82
N LEU A 234 -6.56 -39.50 2.96
CA LEU A 234 -7.39 -38.36 3.35
C LEU A 234 -8.05 -37.78 2.11
N CYS A 235 -9.34 -37.51 2.17
CA CYS A 235 -10.00 -36.64 1.20
C CYS A 235 -9.54 -35.21 1.50
N THR A 236 -8.69 -34.63 0.64
CA THR A 236 -8.16 -33.27 0.76
C THR A 236 -8.86 -32.33 -0.21
N ASP A 237 -10.14 -32.53 -0.46
CA ASP A 237 -10.90 -31.67 -1.35
C ASP A 237 -11.21 -30.34 -0.66
N GLU A 238 -10.32 -29.36 -0.84
CA GLU A 238 -10.45 -28.01 -0.29
C GLU A 238 -11.67 -27.26 -0.83
N SER A 239 -12.26 -27.69 -1.96
CA SER A 239 -13.44 -27.05 -2.55
C SER A 239 -14.70 -27.17 -1.69
N ILE A 240 -14.73 -28.13 -0.77
CA ILE A 240 -15.82 -28.32 0.21
C ILE A 240 -15.60 -27.42 1.46
N LEU A 241 -14.36 -26.96 1.70
CA LEU A 241 -13.97 -26.28 2.93
C LEU A 241 -14.24 -24.77 2.93
N ARG A 242 -14.35 -24.16 1.76
CA ARG A 242 -14.61 -22.71 1.62
C ARG A 242 -15.39 -22.40 0.35
N CYS A 243 -16.40 -21.54 0.45
CA CYS A 243 -17.17 -21.14 -0.73
C CYS A 243 -16.43 -20.06 -1.55
N GLU A 244 -16.76 -19.97 -2.83
CA GLU A 244 -16.21 -18.98 -3.78
C GLU A 244 -16.24 -17.54 -3.21
N VAL A 245 -17.33 -17.17 -2.54
CA VAL A 245 -17.50 -15.84 -1.93
C VAL A 245 -16.45 -15.54 -0.86
N ASP A 246 -16.03 -16.54 -0.08
CA ASP A 246 -14.99 -16.34 0.93
C ASP A 246 -13.61 -16.13 0.32
N CYS A 247 -13.33 -16.76 -0.83
CA CYS A 247 -12.11 -16.53 -1.60
C CYS A 247 -12.14 -15.13 -2.25
N ASP A 248 -13.27 -14.73 -2.82
CA ASP A 248 -13.45 -13.41 -3.41
C ASP A 248 -13.35 -12.30 -2.36
N LEU A 249 -13.90 -12.50 -1.15
CA LEU A 249 -13.75 -11.55 -0.04
C LEU A 249 -12.28 -11.32 0.31
N GLU A 250 -11.49 -12.38 0.45
CA GLU A 250 -10.06 -12.22 0.77
C GLU A 250 -9.34 -11.48 -0.37
N LEU A 251 -9.65 -11.82 -1.63
CA LEU A 251 -9.06 -11.21 -2.81
C LEU A 251 -9.39 -9.70 -2.91
N PHE A 252 -10.66 -9.34 -2.80
CA PHE A 252 -11.13 -7.98 -3.03
C PHE A 252 -10.99 -7.06 -1.81
N ASP A 253 -11.07 -7.58 -0.59
CA ASP A 253 -10.88 -6.79 0.64
C ASP A 253 -9.39 -6.63 0.97
N LYS A 254 -8.64 -7.74 1.03
CA LYS A 254 -7.26 -7.72 1.54
C LYS A 254 -6.20 -7.62 0.45
N GLU A 255 -6.24 -8.48 -0.57
CA GLU A 255 -5.19 -8.42 -1.61
C GLU A 255 -5.31 -7.16 -2.46
N SER A 256 -6.53 -6.72 -2.78
CA SER A 256 -6.75 -5.45 -3.49
C SER A 256 -6.12 -4.29 -2.72
N PHE A 257 -6.32 -4.22 -1.40
CA PHE A 257 -5.76 -3.15 -0.58
C PHE A 257 -4.22 -3.10 -0.68
N ARG A 258 -3.57 -4.27 -0.74
CA ARG A 258 -2.10 -4.41 -0.85
C ARG A 258 -1.54 -4.08 -2.23
N ILE A 259 -2.32 -4.21 -3.30
CA ILE A 259 -1.93 -3.82 -4.65
C ILE A 259 -2.01 -2.30 -4.82
N ASP A 260 -3.01 -1.67 -4.20
CA ASP A 260 -3.26 -0.25 -4.43
C ASP A 260 -2.17 0.68 -3.85
N SER A 261 -1.39 0.22 -2.86
CA SER A 261 -0.45 1.07 -2.12
C SER A 261 0.77 1.54 -2.91
N ASP A 262 1.17 0.86 -4.00
CA ASP A 262 2.57 0.95 -4.48
C ASP A 262 2.77 1.38 -5.93
N ILE A 263 1.69 1.52 -6.69
CA ILE A 263 1.72 1.92 -8.11
C ILE A 263 1.60 3.43 -8.22
N GLN A 264 2.17 4.12 -7.25
CA GLN A 264 2.18 5.55 -7.25
C GLN A 264 3.23 6.07 -8.23
N ILE A 265 2.81 7.00 -9.07
CA ILE A 265 3.65 7.60 -10.10
C ILE A 265 4.68 8.52 -9.41
N THR A 266 5.80 7.94 -9.03
CA THR A 266 6.99 8.72 -8.69
C THR A 266 7.62 9.30 -9.96
N GLY A 267 7.91 10.61 -9.99
CA GLY A 267 8.68 11.24 -11.07
C GLY A 267 7.88 11.82 -12.24
N GLY A 268 6.59 12.11 -12.08
CA GLY A 268 5.80 12.84 -13.07
C GLY A 268 5.64 12.09 -14.40
N ILE A 269 5.77 12.79 -15.55
CA ILE A 269 5.57 12.22 -16.90
C ILE A 269 6.47 11.01 -17.17
N LEU A 270 7.71 10.99 -16.67
CA LEU A 270 8.62 9.87 -16.87
C LEU A 270 8.11 8.61 -16.16
N GLY A 271 7.53 8.77 -14.97
CA GLY A 271 6.87 7.68 -14.24
C GLY A 271 5.70 7.10 -15.06
N ILE A 272 4.87 7.96 -15.65
CA ILE A 272 3.75 7.54 -16.52
C ILE A 272 4.23 6.61 -17.64
N ILE A 273 5.26 7.02 -18.38
CA ILE A 273 5.80 6.27 -19.52
C ILE A 273 6.33 4.91 -19.05
N LYS A 274 7.06 4.87 -17.93
CA LYS A 274 7.57 3.62 -17.37
C LYS A 274 6.44 2.67 -17.00
N THR A 275 5.39 3.16 -16.34
CA THR A 275 4.25 2.34 -15.92
C THR A 275 3.50 1.79 -17.13
N ILE A 276 3.23 2.61 -18.16
CA ILE A 276 2.56 2.15 -19.39
C ILE A 276 3.39 1.07 -20.11
N ASN A 277 4.69 1.29 -20.29
CA ASN A 277 5.57 0.31 -20.94
C ASN A 277 5.64 -1.01 -20.14
N LEU A 278 5.63 -0.94 -18.81
CA LEU A 278 5.62 -2.13 -17.97
C LEU A 278 4.30 -2.90 -18.12
N ILE A 279 3.16 -2.21 -18.12
CA ILE A 279 1.85 -2.85 -18.34
C ILE A 279 1.83 -3.52 -19.72
N GLU A 280 2.29 -2.84 -20.78
CA GLU A 280 2.37 -3.40 -22.13
C GLU A 280 3.20 -4.70 -22.16
N GLN A 281 4.40 -4.69 -21.57
CA GLN A 281 5.25 -5.87 -21.47
C GLN A 281 4.60 -7.03 -20.69
N LEU A 282 3.88 -6.72 -19.60
CA LEU A 282 3.23 -7.75 -18.79
C LEU A 282 2.02 -8.37 -19.48
N VAL A 283 1.25 -7.58 -20.23
CA VAL A 283 0.12 -8.07 -21.03
C VAL A 283 0.58 -9.10 -22.08
N GLU A 284 1.81 -8.96 -22.59
CA GLU A 284 2.39 -9.90 -23.57
C GLU A 284 3.03 -11.15 -22.92
N SER A 285 3.12 -11.19 -21.59
CA SER A 285 3.74 -12.29 -20.85
C SER A 285 2.71 -13.37 -20.44
N PRO A 286 3.13 -14.63 -20.23
CA PRO A 286 2.25 -15.65 -19.69
C PRO A 286 1.94 -15.36 -18.22
N LEU A 287 0.73 -14.87 -17.95
CA LEU A 287 0.27 -14.53 -16.60
C LEU A 287 -0.72 -15.57 -16.07
N THR A 288 -0.68 -15.81 -14.76
CA THR A 288 -1.73 -16.58 -14.07
C THR A 288 -3.05 -15.79 -14.04
N GLN A 289 -4.17 -16.45 -13.74
CA GLN A 289 -5.46 -15.78 -13.58
C GLN A 289 -5.42 -14.67 -12.52
N TYR A 290 -4.65 -14.88 -11.45
CA TYR A 290 -4.47 -13.91 -10.38
C TYR A 290 -3.65 -12.71 -10.87
N GLN A 291 -2.53 -12.94 -11.54
CA GLN A 291 -1.70 -11.88 -12.08
C GLN A 291 -2.43 -11.05 -13.14
N VAL A 292 -3.31 -11.64 -13.95
CA VAL A 292 -4.17 -10.89 -14.89
C VAL A 292 -5.10 -9.95 -14.13
N TRP A 293 -5.74 -10.44 -13.06
CA TRP A 293 -6.60 -9.60 -12.21
C TRP A 293 -5.80 -8.48 -11.52
N ALA A 294 -4.65 -8.80 -10.94
CA ALA A 294 -3.78 -7.84 -10.29
C ALA A 294 -3.32 -6.77 -11.30
N LEU A 295 -2.83 -7.17 -12.47
CA LEU A 295 -2.43 -6.26 -13.55
C LEU A 295 -3.59 -5.38 -14.03
N GLN A 296 -4.81 -5.92 -14.12
CA GLN A 296 -5.99 -5.15 -14.45
C GLN A 296 -6.24 -4.05 -13.40
N LYS A 297 -6.16 -4.38 -12.11
CA LYS A 297 -6.28 -3.42 -11.01
C LYS A 297 -5.19 -2.35 -11.07
N CYS A 298 -3.94 -2.76 -11.28
CA CYS A 298 -2.80 -1.86 -11.48
C CYS A 298 -3.03 -0.85 -12.61
N THR A 299 -3.57 -1.34 -13.73
CA THR A 299 -3.86 -0.55 -14.93
C THR A 299 -4.96 0.48 -14.66
N VAL A 300 -5.99 0.10 -13.91
CA VAL A 300 -7.09 0.99 -13.52
C VAL A 300 -6.57 2.16 -12.69
N ILE A 301 -5.79 1.88 -11.63
CA ILE A 301 -5.16 2.91 -10.78
C ILE A 301 -4.29 3.84 -11.61
N SER A 302 -3.43 3.25 -12.45
CA SER A 302 -2.55 4.00 -13.35
C SER A 302 -3.34 4.93 -14.27
N PHE A 303 -4.44 4.46 -14.87
CA PHE A 303 -5.28 5.31 -15.72
C PHE A 303 -5.94 6.46 -14.95
N MET A 304 -6.37 6.23 -13.71
CA MET A 304 -6.95 7.29 -12.87
C MET A 304 -5.90 8.35 -12.55
N ASP A 305 -4.76 7.96 -11.98
CA ASP A 305 -3.70 8.89 -11.58
C ASP A 305 -3.11 9.64 -12.77
N ASN A 306 -2.81 8.93 -13.87
CA ASN A 306 -2.30 9.54 -15.10
C ASN A 306 -3.28 10.60 -15.64
N SER A 307 -4.58 10.33 -15.57
CA SER A 307 -5.60 11.27 -16.07
C SER A 307 -5.60 12.57 -15.29
N PHE A 308 -5.54 12.49 -13.95
CA PHE A 308 -5.54 13.68 -13.09
C PHE A 308 -4.20 14.42 -13.11
N LEU A 309 -3.08 13.69 -13.09
CA LEU A 309 -1.75 14.28 -13.20
C LEU A 309 -1.58 15.04 -14.51
N LEU A 310 -1.96 14.44 -15.64
CA LEU A 310 -1.92 15.11 -16.93
C LEU A 310 -2.91 16.29 -16.97
N CYS A 311 -4.12 16.15 -16.42
CA CYS A 311 -5.06 17.26 -16.32
C CYS A 311 -4.44 18.47 -15.61
N ASN A 312 -3.78 18.25 -14.47
CA ASN A 312 -3.12 19.30 -13.68
C ASN A 312 -1.97 19.97 -14.44
N ILE A 313 -1.19 19.22 -15.21
CA ILE A 313 -0.11 19.75 -16.05
C ILE A 313 -0.68 20.64 -17.16
N TYR A 314 -1.68 20.15 -17.90
CA TYR A 314 -2.19 20.84 -19.09
C TYR A 314 -3.03 22.07 -18.75
N THR A 315 -3.77 22.09 -17.64
CA THR A 315 -4.47 23.29 -17.17
C THR A 315 -3.53 24.47 -16.93
N ASN A 316 -2.27 24.21 -16.60
CA ASN A 316 -1.27 25.24 -16.34
C ASN A 316 -0.57 25.79 -17.61
N THR A 317 -0.75 25.16 -18.77
CA THR A 317 0.02 25.48 -20.00
C THR A 317 -0.66 26.45 -20.98
N GLY A 318 -1.96 26.70 -20.86
CA GLY A 318 -2.67 27.77 -21.60
C GLY A 318 -2.83 27.60 -23.13
N VAL A 319 -2.44 26.46 -23.72
CA VAL A 319 -2.51 26.24 -25.19
C VAL A 319 -3.78 25.48 -25.61
N ASN A 320 -4.79 26.20 -26.10
CA ASN A 320 -6.15 25.67 -26.38
C ASN A 320 -6.24 24.40 -27.24
N LYS A 321 -5.40 24.23 -28.28
CA LYS A 321 -5.49 23.06 -29.18
C LYS A 321 -4.97 21.78 -28.53
N GLN A 322 -3.89 21.88 -27.76
CA GLN A 322 -3.31 20.73 -27.06
C GLN A 322 -4.20 20.32 -25.88
N ILE A 323 -4.81 21.29 -25.19
CA ILE A 323 -5.78 21.04 -24.11
C ILE A 323 -6.95 20.17 -24.60
N TYR A 324 -7.54 20.45 -25.77
CA TYR A 324 -8.66 19.65 -26.28
C TYR A 324 -8.29 18.19 -26.60
N ILE A 325 -7.12 17.96 -27.21
CA ILE A 325 -6.63 16.61 -27.51
C ILE A 325 -6.38 15.86 -26.20
N ALA A 326 -5.73 16.51 -25.24
CA ALA A 326 -5.42 15.92 -23.95
C ALA A 326 -6.71 15.62 -23.14
N GLU A 327 -7.70 16.52 -23.15
CA GLU A 327 -9.02 16.31 -22.53
C GLU A 327 -9.74 15.07 -23.09
N LYS A 328 -9.60 14.80 -24.40
CA LYS A 328 -10.15 13.58 -25.01
C LYS A 328 -9.42 12.33 -24.50
N MET A 329 -8.11 12.39 -24.31
CA MET A 329 -7.30 11.28 -23.80
C MET A 329 -7.61 10.96 -22.34
N PHE A 330 -7.68 11.97 -21.45
CA PHE A 330 -7.93 11.76 -20.01
C PHE A 330 -9.32 11.17 -19.79
N ARG A 331 -10.35 11.70 -20.49
CA ARG A 331 -11.71 11.14 -20.45
C ARG A 331 -11.75 9.70 -20.96
N TYR A 332 -10.93 9.35 -21.94
CA TYR A 332 -10.86 8.00 -22.45
C TYR A 332 -10.21 7.06 -21.42
N MET A 333 -9.10 7.47 -20.81
CA MET A 333 -8.44 6.72 -19.73
C MET A 333 -9.37 6.48 -18.54
N LEU A 334 -10.08 7.52 -18.05
CA LEU A 334 -11.06 7.37 -16.97
C LEU A 334 -12.24 6.45 -17.33
N LYS A 335 -12.70 6.50 -18.59
CA LYS A 335 -13.74 5.57 -19.06
C LYS A 335 -13.25 4.12 -19.13
N LEU A 336 -11.99 3.89 -19.50
CA LEU A 336 -11.38 2.57 -19.43
C LEU A 336 -11.23 2.13 -17.98
N ALA A 337 -10.77 3.01 -17.09
CA ALA A 337 -10.66 2.74 -15.66
C ALA A 337 -12.01 2.31 -15.08
N ALA A 338 -13.09 3.07 -15.30
CA ALA A 338 -14.43 2.69 -14.84
C ALA A 338 -15.00 1.42 -15.53
N LYS A 339 -14.54 1.08 -16.74
CA LYS A 339 -14.94 -0.14 -17.45
C LYS A 339 -14.25 -1.38 -16.88
N PHE A 340 -13.02 -1.24 -16.42
CA PHE A 340 -12.20 -2.35 -15.94
C PHE A 340 -12.10 -2.39 -14.41
N GLY A 341 -12.50 -1.34 -13.71
CA GLY A 341 -12.38 -1.19 -12.27
C GLY A 341 -13.60 -1.68 -11.48
N CYS A 342 -13.61 -1.33 -10.21
CA CYS A 342 -14.72 -1.53 -9.28
C CYS A 342 -15.88 -0.56 -9.56
N VAL A 343 -17.03 -0.79 -8.91
CA VAL A 343 -18.16 0.15 -8.95
C VAL A 343 -17.77 1.55 -8.45
N SER A 344 -16.96 1.62 -7.41
CA SER A 344 -16.48 2.87 -6.80
C SER A 344 -15.59 3.70 -7.74
N ASP A 345 -14.89 3.07 -8.69
CA ASP A 345 -13.99 3.75 -9.62
C ASP A 345 -14.74 4.70 -10.59
N MET A 346 -16.07 4.55 -10.71
CA MET A 346 -16.92 5.50 -11.43
C MET A 346 -16.88 6.91 -10.83
N LEU A 347 -16.62 7.04 -9.52
CA LEU A 347 -16.53 8.34 -8.86
C LEU A 347 -15.35 9.18 -9.37
N PHE A 348 -14.27 8.58 -9.89
CA PHE A 348 -13.18 9.35 -10.50
C PHE A 348 -13.61 10.09 -11.77
N ILE A 349 -14.58 9.55 -12.52
CA ILE A 349 -15.20 10.28 -13.63
C ILE A 349 -16.02 11.46 -13.09
N ALA A 350 -16.76 11.28 -12.00
CA ALA A 350 -17.52 12.35 -11.37
C ALA A 350 -16.61 13.46 -10.83
N MET A 351 -15.50 13.11 -10.15
CA MET A 351 -14.46 14.04 -9.72
C MET A 351 -13.88 14.84 -10.88
N TYR A 352 -13.58 14.17 -11.99
CA TYR A 352 -13.07 14.83 -13.19
C TYR A 352 -14.09 15.82 -13.78
N TYR A 353 -15.36 15.44 -13.84
CA TYR A 353 -16.42 16.34 -14.28
C TYR A 353 -16.63 17.51 -13.32
N TYR A 354 -16.55 17.29 -12.01
CA TYR A 354 -16.56 18.36 -11.02
C TYR A 354 -15.40 19.34 -11.25
N LYS A 355 -14.17 18.82 -11.35
CA LYS A 355 -12.94 19.61 -11.58
C LYS A 355 -12.99 20.42 -12.89
N THR A 356 -13.69 19.92 -13.91
CA THR A 356 -13.89 20.60 -15.19
C THR A 356 -15.17 21.43 -15.27
N LEU A 357 -15.83 21.68 -14.13
CA LEU A 357 -17.04 22.50 -13.97
C LEU A 357 -18.29 21.95 -14.70
N ARG A 358 -18.31 20.64 -14.95
CA ARG A 358 -19.37 19.91 -15.66
C ARG A 358 -20.29 19.20 -14.67
N TYR A 359 -20.90 20.01 -13.79
CA TYR A 359 -21.63 19.52 -12.61
C TYR A 359 -22.81 18.61 -12.93
N ARG A 360 -23.53 18.85 -14.04
CA ARG A 360 -24.67 17.99 -14.45
C ARG A 360 -24.21 16.61 -14.88
N GLU A 361 -23.11 16.51 -15.60
CA GLU A 361 -22.51 15.24 -15.98
C GLU A 361 -21.92 14.50 -14.78
N ALA A 362 -21.31 15.22 -13.83
CA ALA A 362 -20.85 14.64 -12.57
C ALA A 362 -22.01 13.99 -11.81
N LEU A 363 -23.12 14.72 -11.62
CA LEU A 363 -24.32 14.20 -10.96
C LEU A 363 -24.92 12.98 -11.67
N SER A 364 -24.95 12.98 -13.00
CA SER A 364 -25.42 11.81 -13.77
C SER A 364 -24.60 10.54 -13.46
N VAL A 365 -23.27 10.68 -13.36
CA VAL A 365 -22.39 9.57 -12.98
C VAL A 365 -22.59 9.17 -11.51
N ILE A 366 -22.77 10.13 -10.61
CA ILE A 366 -23.04 9.87 -9.19
C ILE A 366 -24.33 9.06 -9.02
N GLU A 367 -25.42 9.44 -9.70
CA GLU A 367 -26.69 8.71 -9.64
C GLU A 367 -26.58 7.28 -10.19
N MET A 368 -25.86 7.10 -11.30
CA MET A 368 -25.56 5.75 -11.82
C MET A 368 -24.75 4.91 -10.82
N THR A 369 -23.83 5.55 -10.10
CA THR A 369 -22.97 4.89 -9.11
C THR A 369 -23.77 4.49 -7.87
N LYS A 370 -24.64 5.37 -7.36
CA LYS A 370 -25.56 5.06 -6.25
C LYS A 370 -26.41 3.82 -6.53
N VAL A 371 -27.00 3.73 -7.72
CA VAL A 371 -27.83 2.56 -8.11
C VAL A 371 -27.02 1.26 -8.06
N LYS A 372 -25.74 1.30 -8.42
CA LYS A 372 -24.85 0.14 -8.34
C LYS A 372 -24.39 -0.18 -6.92
N LEU A 373 -24.11 0.84 -6.11
CA LEU A 373 -23.75 0.67 -4.71
C LEU A 373 -24.93 0.18 -3.84
N ALA A 374 -26.16 0.43 -4.26
CA ALA A 374 -27.36 -0.04 -3.57
C ALA A 374 -27.74 -1.50 -3.88
N GLN A 375 -26.99 -2.18 -4.76
CA GLN A 375 -27.32 -3.56 -5.12
C GLN A 375 -27.17 -4.51 -3.91
N PRO A 376 -28.13 -5.43 -3.69
CA PRO A 376 -28.13 -6.30 -2.51
C PRO A 376 -26.97 -7.31 -2.52
N TYR A 377 -26.39 -7.55 -3.69
CA TYR A 377 -25.24 -8.44 -3.89
C TYR A 377 -23.89 -7.70 -3.85
N LEU A 378 -23.86 -6.39 -3.53
CA LEU A 378 -22.60 -5.66 -3.44
C LEU A 378 -21.71 -6.22 -2.32
N MET A 379 -20.46 -6.49 -2.66
CA MET A 379 -19.36 -6.73 -1.75
C MET A 379 -18.62 -5.42 -1.49
N TYR A 380 -18.55 -5.03 -0.22
CA TYR A 380 -17.84 -3.83 0.24
C TYR A 380 -17.22 -4.10 1.60
N MET A 381 -15.92 -3.83 1.73
CA MET A 381 -15.11 -4.24 2.89
C MET A 381 -15.31 -5.75 3.16
N LYS A 382 -15.64 -6.11 4.41
CA LYS A 382 -15.94 -7.48 4.85
C LYS A 382 -17.42 -7.85 4.74
N HIS A 383 -18.24 -7.01 4.11
CA HIS A 383 -19.69 -7.15 4.07
C HIS A 383 -20.17 -7.59 2.68
N VAL A 384 -20.87 -8.72 2.63
CA VAL A 384 -21.53 -9.22 1.43
C VAL A 384 -22.68 -10.16 1.82
N ASP A 385 -23.81 -10.07 1.13
CA ASP A 385 -24.84 -11.11 1.18
C ASP A 385 -24.40 -12.28 0.29
N ARG A 386 -24.02 -13.40 0.92
CA ARG A 386 -23.42 -14.56 0.23
C ARG A 386 -24.35 -15.17 -0.81
N GLU A 387 -25.64 -15.25 -0.53
CA GLU A 387 -26.62 -15.87 -1.43
C GLU A 387 -26.85 -14.98 -2.65
N ARG A 388 -27.11 -13.69 -2.42
CA ARG A 388 -27.32 -12.72 -3.50
C ARG A 388 -26.09 -12.53 -4.37
N TYR A 389 -24.90 -12.52 -3.76
CA TYR A 389 -23.64 -12.45 -4.50
C TYR A 389 -23.44 -13.66 -5.40
N THR A 390 -23.63 -14.87 -4.86
CA THR A 390 -23.49 -16.11 -5.63
C THR A 390 -24.53 -16.18 -6.75
N GLU A 391 -25.77 -15.79 -6.49
CA GLU A 391 -26.85 -15.71 -7.51
C GLU A 391 -26.49 -14.75 -8.65
N ALA A 392 -25.92 -13.57 -8.33
CA ALA A 392 -25.64 -12.53 -9.31
C ALA A 392 -24.36 -12.77 -10.12
N VAL A 393 -23.28 -13.20 -9.45
CA VAL A 393 -21.92 -13.22 -10.04
C VAL A 393 -21.11 -14.50 -9.73
N GLY A 394 -21.73 -15.51 -9.10
CA GLY A 394 -21.09 -16.81 -8.86
C GLY A 394 -20.61 -17.48 -10.15
N GLY A 395 -19.44 -18.10 -10.10
CA GLY A 395 -18.76 -18.73 -11.25
C GLY A 395 -18.23 -17.76 -12.31
N GLN A 396 -18.43 -16.44 -12.18
CA GLN A 396 -17.89 -15.46 -13.12
C GLN A 396 -16.41 -15.15 -12.85
N SER A 397 -15.73 -14.56 -13.83
CA SER A 397 -14.34 -14.12 -13.66
C SER A 397 -14.21 -13.02 -12.62
N TRP A 398 -13.06 -12.94 -11.94
CA TRP A 398 -12.75 -11.86 -10.99
C TRP A 398 -12.90 -10.47 -11.62
N SER A 399 -12.49 -10.30 -12.88
CA SER A 399 -12.69 -9.06 -13.64
C SER A 399 -14.16 -8.66 -13.73
N THR A 400 -15.07 -9.62 -13.89
CA THR A 400 -16.50 -9.34 -14.02
C THR A 400 -17.13 -9.06 -12.67
N LYS A 401 -16.80 -9.86 -11.66
CA LYS A 401 -17.20 -9.66 -10.26
C LYS A 401 -16.79 -8.27 -9.77
N MET A 402 -15.52 -7.90 -9.97
CA MET A 402 -14.98 -6.59 -9.60
C MET A 402 -15.83 -5.44 -10.15
N ARG A 403 -16.13 -5.49 -11.45
CA ARG A 403 -16.89 -4.45 -12.15
C ARG A 403 -18.36 -4.36 -11.75
N GLN A 404 -18.98 -5.47 -11.37
CA GLN A 404 -20.44 -5.54 -11.19
C GLN A 404 -20.87 -5.54 -9.73
N ALA A 405 -20.05 -6.09 -8.85
CA ALA A 405 -20.45 -6.46 -7.50
C ALA A 405 -19.42 -6.05 -6.42
N VAL A 406 -18.34 -5.34 -6.76
CA VAL A 406 -17.34 -4.90 -5.78
C VAL A 406 -17.25 -3.39 -5.73
N ALA A 407 -17.21 -2.84 -4.52
CA ALA A 407 -16.81 -1.47 -4.25
C ALA A 407 -15.66 -1.47 -3.25
N VAL A 408 -14.76 -0.51 -3.41
CA VAL A 408 -13.64 -0.25 -2.50
C VAL A 408 -13.62 1.23 -2.14
N ASP A 409 -12.98 1.56 -1.03
CA ASP A 409 -12.75 2.95 -0.64
C ASP A 409 -11.88 3.68 -1.66
N ILE A 410 -12.01 5.00 -1.67
CA ILE A 410 -11.37 5.87 -2.63
C ILE A 410 -10.00 6.24 -2.10
N LYS A 411 -8.96 5.85 -2.84
CA LYS A 411 -7.57 6.20 -2.56
C LYS A 411 -7.12 7.32 -3.46
N LEU A 412 -6.67 8.43 -2.89
CA LEU A 412 -6.14 9.57 -3.63
C LEU A 412 -4.64 9.69 -3.40
N ASN A 413 -3.84 9.79 -4.47
CA ASN A 413 -2.42 10.09 -4.34
C ASN A 413 -2.23 11.56 -3.89
N ASN A 414 -1.60 11.78 -2.74
CA ASN A 414 -1.48 13.13 -2.18
C ASN A 414 -0.63 14.09 -3.03
N GLY A 415 0.23 13.56 -3.90
CA GLY A 415 0.98 14.34 -4.89
C GLY A 415 0.14 14.84 -6.08
N ILE A 416 -1.11 14.40 -6.21
CA ILE A 416 -2.01 14.76 -7.32
C ILE A 416 -3.22 15.52 -6.76
N CYS A 417 -3.53 16.68 -7.35
CA CYS A 417 -4.76 17.41 -7.03
C CYS A 417 -5.96 16.82 -7.78
N TYR A 418 -6.82 16.08 -7.09
CA TYR A 418 -8.08 15.56 -7.62
C TYR A 418 -9.20 16.60 -7.47
N ILE A 419 -9.41 17.07 -6.24
CA ILE A 419 -10.45 18.04 -5.84
C ILE A 419 -9.78 19.14 -5.01
N SER A 420 -10.11 20.40 -5.28
CA SER A 420 -9.47 21.57 -4.64
C SER A 420 -9.74 21.66 -3.13
N GLU A 421 -10.90 21.20 -2.70
CA GLU A 421 -11.39 21.29 -1.34
C GLU A 421 -10.58 20.42 -0.36
N LEU A 422 -9.86 19.42 -0.87
CA LEU A 422 -9.03 18.48 -0.11
C LEU A 422 -7.52 18.81 -0.14
N ILE A 423 -7.11 19.95 -0.73
CA ILE A 423 -5.68 20.28 -0.90
C ILE A 423 -4.96 20.37 0.44
N LEU A 424 -5.59 20.92 1.48
CA LEU A 424 -4.96 21.05 2.79
C LEU A 424 -4.68 19.69 3.42
N GLU A 425 -5.63 18.77 3.32
CA GLU A 425 -5.54 17.41 3.86
C GLU A 425 -4.44 16.62 3.14
N GLN A 426 -4.43 16.65 1.80
CA GLN A 426 -3.37 16.02 1.00
C GLN A 426 -1.98 16.59 1.32
N GLN A 427 -1.86 17.90 1.54
CA GLN A 427 -0.58 18.54 1.91
C GLN A 427 -0.13 18.18 3.32
N SER A 428 -1.06 18.05 4.27
CA SER A 428 -0.75 17.61 5.64
C SER A 428 -0.20 16.18 5.63
N ALA A 429 -0.89 15.27 4.94
CA ALA A 429 -0.47 13.87 4.81
C ALA A 429 0.93 13.74 4.19
N LEU A 430 1.22 14.47 3.10
CA LEU A 430 2.56 14.50 2.49
C LEU A 430 3.66 14.97 3.43
N GLN A 431 3.39 15.97 4.27
CA GLN A 431 4.37 16.45 5.26
C GLN A 431 4.70 15.37 6.30
N ASN A 432 3.73 14.50 6.59
CA ASN A 432 3.87 13.35 7.46
C ASN A 432 4.34 12.08 6.72
N ARG A 433 4.75 12.22 5.45
CA ARG A 433 5.23 11.13 4.57
C ARG A 433 4.19 10.06 4.26
N ASP A 434 2.90 10.42 4.32
CA ASP A 434 1.83 9.58 3.78
C ASP A 434 1.45 10.07 2.38
N ASP A 435 1.64 9.19 1.39
CA ASP A 435 1.36 9.51 0.00
C ASP A 435 -0.10 9.20 -0.41
N ILE A 436 -0.91 8.65 0.50
CA ILE A 436 -2.31 8.27 0.24
C ILE A 436 -3.27 9.03 1.15
N LEU A 437 -4.42 9.42 0.61
CA LEU A 437 -5.60 9.80 1.38
C LEU A 437 -6.70 8.78 1.10
N ASP A 438 -7.05 7.98 2.11
CA ASP A 438 -8.07 6.92 2.06
C ASP A 438 -9.43 7.49 2.50
N ILE A 439 -10.41 7.55 1.60
CA ILE A 439 -11.73 8.13 1.86
C ILE A 439 -12.82 7.07 1.66
N PRO A 440 -13.72 6.85 2.63
CA PRO A 440 -14.82 5.93 2.46
C PRO A 440 -15.67 6.25 1.23
N VAL A 441 -16.01 5.24 0.42
CA VAL A 441 -16.67 5.47 -0.87
C VAL A 441 -17.99 6.24 -0.73
N PHE A 442 -18.76 5.95 0.32
CA PHE A 442 -20.04 6.61 0.59
C PHE A 442 -19.86 8.06 1.04
N VAL A 443 -18.79 8.36 1.79
CA VAL A 443 -18.42 9.72 2.18
C VAL A 443 -18.02 10.53 0.94
N MET A 444 -17.15 10.00 0.08
CA MET A 444 -16.77 10.66 -1.17
C MET A 444 -17.97 10.88 -2.10
N LEU A 445 -18.88 9.92 -2.16
CA LEU A 445 -20.09 10.02 -2.98
C LEU A 445 -20.98 11.19 -2.55
N HIS A 446 -21.32 11.30 -1.26
CA HIS A 446 -22.13 12.41 -0.77
C HIS A 446 -21.37 13.75 -0.81
N PHE A 447 -20.05 13.72 -0.62
CA PHE A 447 -19.21 14.90 -0.76
C PHE A 447 -19.27 15.48 -2.18
N LEU A 448 -19.05 14.64 -3.20
CA LEU A 448 -19.14 15.05 -4.60
C LEU A 448 -20.54 15.52 -4.98
N GLU A 449 -21.56 14.85 -4.47
CA GLU A 449 -22.96 15.22 -4.69
C GLU A 449 -23.26 16.62 -4.14
N PHE A 450 -22.89 16.88 -2.87
CA PHE A 450 -22.98 18.20 -2.24
C PHE A 450 -22.25 19.26 -3.06
N LEU A 451 -20.98 19.01 -3.42
CA LEU A 451 -20.18 19.97 -4.16
C LEU A 451 -20.80 20.31 -5.53
N CYS A 452 -21.32 19.32 -6.25
CA CYS A 452 -21.97 19.54 -7.54
C CYS A 452 -23.30 20.30 -7.40
N TYR A 453 -24.16 19.91 -6.46
CA TYR A 453 -25.44 20.58 -6.25
C TYR A 453 -25.29 22.00 -5.76
N ARG A 454 -24.25 22.33 -4.99
CA ARG A 454 -23.96 23.72 -4.59
C ARG A 454 -23.94 24.70 -5.77
N HIS A 455 -23.55 24.25 -6.95
CA HIS A 455 -23.51 25.06 -8.18
C HIS A 455 -24.78 24.99 -9.02
N ILE A 456 -25.78 24.19 -8.65
CA ILE A 456 -27.00 23.94 -9.42
C ILE A 456 -28.25 24.27 -8.60
N ASP A 457 -28.37 23.70 -7.40
CA ASP A 457 -29.53 23.79 -6.52
C ASP A 457 -29.10 23.68 -5.04
N THR A 458 -29.25 24.77 -4.30
CA THR A 458 -28.86 24.84 -2.88
C THR A 458 -29.71 23.95 -1.98
N THR A 459 -30.95 23.64 -2.35
CA THR A 459 -31.84 22.76 -1.59
C THR A 459 -31.36 21.32 -1.68
N LEU A 460 -31.02 20.87 -2.90
CA LEU A 460 -30.46 19.54 -3.11
C LEU A 460 -29.05 19.43 -2.51
N SER A 461 -28.28 20.51 -2.53
CA SER A 461 -26.98 20.58 -1.84
C SER A 461 -27.15 20.33 -0.35
N GLN A 462 -28.12 21.00 0.30
CA GLN A 462 -28.39 20.78 1.72
C GLN A 462 -28.85 19.34 2.00
N ALA A 463 -29.71 18.77 1.16
CA ALA A 463 -30.14 17.37 1.32
C ALA A 463 -28.95 16.38 1.25
N ALA A 464 -28.01 16.59 0.32
CA ALA A 464 -26.81 15.77 0.24
C ALA A 464 -25.90 15.91 1.48
N LEU A 465 -25.81 17.12 2.05
CA LEU A 465 -25.10 17.35 3.31
C LEU A 465 -25.79 16.67 4.50
N ASP A 466 -27.12 16.67 4.54
CA ASP A 466 -27.88 16.01 5.61
C ASP A 466 -27.66 14.49 5.56
N GLU A 467 -27.64 13.87 4.37
CA GLU A 467 -27.31 12.44 4.19
C GLU A 467 -25.87 12.14 4.63
N LEU A 468 -24.89 12.99 4.26
CA LEU A 468 -23.52 12.86 4.73
C LEU A 468 -23.43 12.96 6.26
N GLN A 469 -24.18 13.89 6.87
CA GLN A 469 -24.22 14.06 8.31
C GLN A 469 -24.78 12.81 8.99
N VAL A 470 -25.88 12.25 8.47
CA VAL A 470 -26.47 11.01 8.99
C VAL A 470 -25.47 9.86 8.92
N LEU A 471 -24.79 9.69 7.78
CA LEU A 471 -23.78 8.67 7.57
C LEU A 471 -22.64 8.78 8.60
N VAL A 472 -22.02 9.96 8.72
CA VAL A 472 -20.87 10.17 9.61
C VAL A 472 -21.25 10.04 11.09
N HIS A 473 -22.43 10.50 11.50
CA HIS A 473 -22.84 10.46 12.92
C HIS A 473 -23.32 9.09 13.37
N HIS A 474 -24.06 8.37 12.52
CA HIS A 474 -24.83 7.21 12.96
C HIS A 474 -24.34 5.87 12.40
N ASP A 475 -23.43 5.87 11.42
CA ASP A 475 -22.89 4.62 10.92
C ASP A 475 -22.06 3.89 11.99
N ARG A 476 -22.34 2.60 12.13
CA ARG A 476 -21.74 1.70 13.13
C ARG A 476 -20.64 0.82 12.50
N GLY A 477 -19.82 1.41 11.64
CA GLY A 477 -18.71 0.71 10.99
C GLY A 477 -19.10 -0.10 9.76
N ARG A 478 -20.32 0.06 9.23
CA ARG A 478 -20.79 -0.68 8.05
C ARG A 478 -20.37 -0.01 6.74
N TYR A 479 -20.43 1.32 6.71
CA TYR A 479 -20.15 2.13 5.53
C TYR A 479 -18.94 3.04 5.74
N VAL A 480 -18.67 3.42 6.99
CA VAL A 480 -17.52 4.21 7.40
C VAL A 480 -16.71 3.37 8.39
N GLY A 481 -15.64 2.75 7.90
CA GLY A 481 -14.74 1.96 8.75
C GLY A 481 -14.15 2.82 9.88
N ASP A 482 -13.97 2.24 11.07
CA ASP A 482 -13.54 2.97 12.27
C ASP A 482 -12.20 3.69 12.09
N ILE A 483 -11.30 3.14 11.28
CA ILE A 483 -9.99 3.72 10.97
C ILE A 483 -10.08 4.97 10.09
N PHE A 484 -11.12 5.13 9.27
CA PHE A 484 -11.28 6.24 8.31
C PHE A 484 -12.21 7.34 8.84
N ARG A 485 -12.52 7.33 10.14
CA ARG A 485 -13.43 8.32 10.72
C ARG A 485 -12.82 9.71 10.79
N ASP A 486 -11.50 9.83 10.85
CA ASP A 486 -10.78 11.12 10.87
C ASP A 486 -11.16 11.95 9.64
N ILE A 487 -10.91 11.43 8.43
CA ILE A 487 -11.22 12.10 7.16
C ILE A 487 -12.73 12.23 6.93
N SER A 488 -13.53 11.31 7.46
CA SER A 488 -14.99 11.37 7.32
C SER A 488 -15.59 12.57 8.07
N TRP A 489 -15.11 12.81 9.29
CA TRP A 489 -15.45 14.00 10.05
C TRP A 489 -14.88 15.27 9.42
N GLU A 490 -13.66 15.20 8.90
CA GLU A 490 -13.02 16.32 8.20
C GLU A 490 -13.86 16.79 6.99
N ILE A 491 -14.25 15.85 6.12
CA ILE A 491 -15.07 16.14 4.93
C ILE A 491 -16.42 16.73 5.31
N LEU A 492 -17.07 16.20 6.35
CA LEU A 492 -18.31 16.77 6.86
C LEU A 492 -18.11 18.22 7.34
N GLY A 493 -17.03 18.49 8.06
CA GLY A 493 -16.65 19.84 8.50
C GLY A 493 -16.41 20.78 7.32
N ILE A 494 -15.74 20.32 6.26
CA ILE A 494 -15.50 21.09 5.02
C ILE A 494 -16.83 21.51 4.39
N CYS A 495 -17.77 20.57 4.22
CA CYS A 495 -19.09 20.89 3.68
C CYS A 495 -19.83 21.93 4.54
N GLN A 496 -19.85 21.74 5.86
CA GLN A 496 -20.51 22.65 6.80
C GLN A 496 -19.88 24.05 6.77
N GLN A 497 -18.55 24.13 6.68
CA GLN A 497 -17.84 25.41 6.55
C GLN A 497 -18.20 26.10 5.22
N ILE A 498 -18.26 25.35 4.10
CA ILE A 498 -18.68 25.89 2.79
C ILE A 498 -20.10 26.46 2.82
N THR A 499 -21.01 25.85 3.59
CA THR A 499 -22.38 26.37 3.77
C THR A 499 -22.47 27.58 4.72
N GLY A 500 -21.38 27.94 5.41
CA GLY A 500 -21.35 29.02 6.39
C GLY A 500 -21.78 28.62 7.80
N ASN A 501 -22.06 27.34 8.07
CA ASN A 501 -22.41 26.86 9.41
C ASN A 501 -21.14 26.58 10.25
N LEU A 502 -20.44 27.65 10.60
CA LEU A 502 -19.11 27.61 11.21
C LEU A 502 -19.08 26.88 12.57
N GLN A 503 -20.14 27.00 13.37
CA GLN A 503 -20.20 26.35 14.68
C GLN A 503 -20.27 24.82 14.56
N VAL A 504 -21.07 24.32 13.61
CA VAL A 504 -21.18 22.88 13.37
C VAL A 504 -19.92 22.36 12.68
N ALA A 505 -19.33 23.13 11.75
CA ALA A 505 -18.05 22.80 11.15
C ALA A 505 -16.93 22.64 12.21
N LEU A 506 -16.86 23.57 13.17
CA LEU A 506 -15.91 23.49 14.28
C LEU A 506 -16.07 22.21 15.11
N TYR A 507 -17.31 21.81 15.38
CA TYR A 507 -17.59 20.54 16.06
C TYR A 507 -17.08 19.34 15.26
N SER A 508 -17.35 19.29 13.96
CA SER A 508 -16.87 18.21 13.08
C SER A 508 -15.34 18.12 13.04
N TYR A 509 -14.63 19.25 12.95
CA TYR A 509 -13.17 19.27 13.01
C TYR A 509 -12.62 18.81 14.38
N GLN A 510 -13.29 19.15 15.48
CA GLN A 510 -12.92 18.63 16.79
C GLN A 510 -13.14 17.10 16.89
N GLN A 511 -14.21 16.58 16.28
CA GLN A 511 -14.44 15.14 16.21
C GLN A 511 -13.38 14.45 15.36
N SER A 512 -12.97 15.04 14.23
CA SER A 512 -11.87 14.58 13.37
C SER A 512 -10.57 14.42 14.18
N LEU A 513 -10.17 15.46 14.93
CA LEU A 513 -8.98 15.41 15.80
C LEU A 513 -9.03 14.37 16.92
N ALA A 514 -10.24 13.97 17.35
CA ALA A 514 -10.43 12.96 18.38
C ALA A 514 -10.35 11.52 17.85
N GLN A 515 -10.38 11.32 16.52
CA GLN A 515 -10.28 9.98 15.91
C GLN A 515 -8.84 9.48 15.83
N TYR A 516 -8.69 8.19 15.53
CA TYR A 516 -7.40 7.62 15.18
C TYR A 516 -6.86 8.31 13.91
N PRO A 517 -5.62 8.84 13.93
CA PRO A 517 -5.06 9.64 12.84
C PRO A 517 -4.59 8.76 11.68
N TRP A 518 -5.51 8.08 10.99
CA TRP A 518 -5.14 7.18 9.89
C TRP A 518 -4.53 7.94 8.71
N ASN A 519 -5.12 9.07 8.34
CA ASN A 519 -4.75 9.86 7.17
C ASN A 519 -3.73 10.98 7.47
N ASP A 520 -3.25 11.10 8.72
CA ASP A 520 -2.27 12.11 9.15
C ASP A 520 -2.61 13.58 8.77
N ILE A 521 -3.90 13.93 8.85
CA ILE A 521 -4.47 15.24 8.45
C ILE A 521 -4.54 16.29 9.56
N GLN A 522 -4.03 16.01 10.76
CA GLN A 522 -4.32 16.83 11.96
C GLN A 522 -3.83 18.27 11.81
N THR A 523 -2.72 18.50 11.10
CA THR A 523 -2.21 19.84 10.80
C THR A 523 -3.18 20.62 9.92
N ALA A 524 -3.81 19.97 8.94
CA ALA A 524 -4.85 20.58 8.11
C ALA A 524 -6.08 20.93 8.94
N THR A 525 -6.56 19.99 9.77
CA THR A 525 -7.73 20.19 10.64
C THR A 525 -7.51 21.37 11.60
N GLN A 526 -6.34 21.46 12.24
CA GLN A 526 -5.99 22.56 13.14
C GLN A 526 -5.97 23.91 12.40
N ARG A 527 -5.47 23.94 11.16
CA ARG A 527 -5.48 25.15 10.33
C ARG A 527 -6.91 25.59 9.99
N ARG A 528 -7.79 24.66 9.63
CA ARG A 528 -9.21 25.00 9.37
C ARG A 528 -9.92 25.53 10.61
N ILE A 529 -9.65 24.96 11.79
CA ILE A 529 -10.16 25.48 13.07
C ILE A 529 -9.68 26.91 13.31
N GLN A 530 -8.40 27.20 13.06
CA GLN A 530 -7.85 28.55 13.19
C GLN A 530 -8.51 29.52 12.21
N ASP A 531 -8.72 29.13 10.95
CA ASP A 531 -9.38 29.96 9.93
C ASP A 531 -10.83 30.31 10.31
N ILE A 532 -11.52 29.44 11.08
CA ILE A 532 -12.86 29.72 11.62
C ILE A 532 -12.81 30.69 12.81
N ILE A 533 -11.88 30.51 13.75
CA ILE A 533 -11.81 31.28 15.00
C ILE A 533 -11.18 32.65 14.78
N GLN A 534 -10.21 32.74 13.88
CA GLN A 534 -9.48 33.95 13.51
C GLN A 534 -9.54 34.10 11.98
N PRO A 535 -10.69 34.53 11.41
CA PRO A 535 -10.75 34.81 9.99
C PRO A 535 -9.71 35.90 9.69
N ASN A 536 -8.64 35.53 8.98
CA ASN A 536 -7.56 36.46 8.65
C ASN A 536 -8.17 37.72 8.02
N SER A 537 -8.02 38.86 8.70
CA SER A 537 -8.32 40.18 8.17
C SER A 537 -7.27 40.55 7.13
N LEU A 538 -7.42 40.00 5.93
CA LEU A 538 -6.67 40.43 4.74
C LEU A 538 -7.71 40.79 3.68
N GLU A 539 -8.11 42.06 3.71
CA GLU A 539 -8.62 42.80 2.55
C GLU A 539 -7.50 43.04 1.53
#